data_AF-A0A6P1T6Q9-F1
#
_entry.id   AF-A0A6P1T6Q9-F1
#
_cell.length_a   1.000
_cell.length_b   1.000
_cell.length_c   1.000
_cell.angle_alpha   90.00
_cell.angle_beta   90.00
_cell.angle_gamma   90.00
#
_symmetry.space_group_name_H-M   'P 1'
#
loop_
_entity.id
_entity.type
_entity.pdbx_description
1 polymer ?
#
loop_
_entity_poly.entity_id
_entity_poly.type
_entity_poly.pdbx_seq_one_letter_code
_entity_poly.pdbx_strand_id
1 'polypeptide(L)'
;MTKRLEEVWETLQSSRTLEDVQTVAEQIRDFFDLQHVVYHVVGSSGREYGAFTYDMEWVQRYKEEEYVRIDPVITESLRRFHPLNWKSLDWSSKAAREFYREAVSQGVGQQGMSVPIRGVGGQLALFSVTSGVNDDKWEDFLREHSGDLLLASNYMHQRVSEIMDDDESVQGVMLSPRERDVLSLLASGRSRAEAAERLKISEHTFRVYVDAARHKLGAMNTTHAVAKALANGLIVP
;
A
#
# COMPACT_ATOMS: atom_id res chain seq x y z
N MET A 1 0.59 22.85 -14.17
CA MET A 1 -0.66 22.10 -14.02
C MET A 1 -1.70 22.73 -14.93
N THR A 2 -2.34 21.95 -15.79
CA THR A 2 -3.43 22.40 -16.66
C THR A 2 -4.76 22.43 -15.90
N LYS A 3 -5.65 23.38 -16.19
CA LYS A 3 -6.96 23.52 -15.53
C LYS A 3 -7.79 22.22 -15.48
N ARG A 4 -7.74 21.41 -16.53
CA ARG A 4 -8.44 20.12 -16.60
C ARG A 4 -7.89 19.07 -15.61
N LEU A 5 -6.61 19.16 -15.22
CA LEU A 5 -6.02 18.28 -14.22
C LEU A 5 -6.42 18.71 -12.80
N GLU A 6 -6.55 20.02 -12.57
CA GLU A 6 -7.09 20.56 -11.32
C GLU A 6 -8.52 20.06 -11.07
N GLU A 7 -9.36 20.01 -12.10
CA GLU A 7 -10.74 19.48 -12.02
C GLU A 7 -10.77 17.99 -11.59
N VAL A 8 -9.84 17.16 -12.08
CA VAL A 8 -9.73 15.76 -11.65
C VAL A 8 -9.34 15.68 -10.16
N TRP A 9 -8.44 16.56 -9.71
CA TRP A 9 -8.02 16.62 -8.30
C TRP A 9 -9.13 17.14 -7.38
N GLU A 10 -9.89 18.14 -7.80
CA GLU A 10 -11.07 18.63 -7.06
C GLU A 10 -12.15 17.54 -6.95
N THR A 11 -12.36 16.76 -8.01
CA THR A 11 -13.28 15.61 -8.00
C THR A 11 -12.81 14.54 -7.01
N LEU A 12 -11.51 14.22 -7.01
CA LEU A 12 -10.94 13.29 -6.04
C LEU A 12 -11.09 13.78 -4.60
N GLN A 13 -10.77 15.04 -4.32
CA GLN A 13 -10.89 15.61 -2.98
C GLN A 13 -12.33 15.71 -2.48
N SER A 14 -13.31 15.79 -3.39
CA SER A 14 -14.74 15.85 -3.04
C SER A 14 -15.43 14.48 -3.00
N SER A 15 -14.79 13.42 -3.49
CA SER A 15 -15.29 12.03 -3.53
C SER A 15 -15.70 11.55 -2.15
N ARG A 16 -16.92 11.07 -1.92
CA ARG A 16 -17.38 10.64 -0.58
C ARG A 16 -17.48 9.14 -0.43
N THR A 17 -17.42 8.42 -1.53
CA THR A 17 -17.57 6.97 -1.58
C THR A 17 -16.42 6.32 -2.35
N LEU A 18 -16.25 5.02 -2.15
CA LEU A 18 -15.29 4.24 -2.93
C LEU A 18 -15.69 4.11 -4.42
N GLU A 19 -16.97 4.29 -4.75
CA GLU A 19 -17.45 4.33 -6.14
C GLU A 19 -17.01 5.64 -6.84
N ASP A 20 -17.00 6.76 -6.10
CA ASP A 20 -16.48 8.03 -6.62
C ASP A 20 -15.00 7.91 -6.99
N VAL A 21 -14.21 7.23 -6.15
CA VAL A 21 -12.77 7.00 -6.40
C VAL A 21 -12.54 6.17 -7.66
N GLN A 22 -13.37 5.16 -7.92
CA GLN A 22 -13.34 4.40 -9.16
C GLN A 22 -13.57 5.31 -10.37
N THR A 23 -14.55 6.21 -10.30
CA THR A 23 -14.82 7.19 -11.36
C THR A 23 -13.62 8.11 -11.60
N VAL A 24 -12.91 8.52 -10.54
CA VAL A 24 -11.69 9.31 -10.70
C VAL A 24 -10.57 8.52 -11.37
N ALA A 25 -10.41 7.22 -11.08
CA ALA A 25 -9.42 6.39 -11.77
C ALA A 25 -9.65 6.36 -13.30
N GLU A 26 -10.92 6.30 -13.72
CA GLU A 26 -11.32 6.41 -15.14
C GLU A 26 -11.01 7.80 -15.71
N GLN A 27 -11.27 8.87 -14.97
CA GLN A 27 -10.94 10.23 -15.41
C GLN A 27 -9.43 10.44 -15.55
N ILE A 28 -8.61 9.91 -14.64
CA ILE A 28 -7.15 9.95 -14.74
C ILE A 28 -6.70 9.19 -16.00
N ARG A 29 -7.26 8.00 -16.24
CA ARG A 29 -6.97 7.20 -17.45
C ARG A 29 -7.22 8.03 -18.71
N ASP A 30 -8.42 8.60 -18.82
CA ASP A 30 -8.86 9.32 -20.01
C ASP A 30 -8.15 10.68 -20.17
N PHE A 31 -7.76 11.33 -19.07
CA PHE A 31 -7.01 12.59 -19.11
C PHE A 31 -5.60 12.40 -19.68
N PHE A 32 -4.89 11.39 -19.21
CA PHE A 32 -3.51 11.09 -19.63
C PHE A 32 -3.41 10.18 -20.86
N ASP A 33 -4.53 9.78 -21.46
CA ASP A 33 -4.59 8.82 -22.58
C ASP A 33 -3.85 7.51 -22.27
N LEU A 34 -4.09 6.99 -21.06
CA LEU A 34 -3.52 5.74 -20.57
C LEU A 34 -4.41 4.56 -20.98
N GLN A 35 -3.80 3.38 -21.06
CA GLN A 35 -4.56 2.15 -21.30
C GLN A 35 -5.35 1.76 -20.06
N HIS A 36 -4.69 1.75 -18.89
CA HIS A 36 -5.33 1.54 -17.60
C HIS A 36 -4.68 2.33 -16.46
N VAL A 37 -5.51 2.67 -15.48
CA VAL A 37 -5.17 3.09 -14.12
C VAL A 37 -5.68 2.03 -13.15
N VAL A 38 -4.85 1.70 -12.17
CA VAL A 38 -5.16 0.77 -11.09
C VAL A 38 -4.70 1.36 -9.77
N TYR A 39 -5.55 1.30 -8.77
CA TYR A 39 -5.19 1.55 -7.39
C TYR A 39 -5.67 0.37 -6.55
N HIS A 40 -4.81 -0.17 -5.69
CA HIS A 40 -5.18 -1.23 -4.76
C HIS A 40 -4.53 -0.99 -3.42
N VAL A 41 -5.30 -1.09 -2.32
CA VAL A 41 -4.81 -0.95 -0.95
C VAL A 41 -5.24 -2.14 -0.12
N VAL A 42 -4.31 -2.61 0.72
CA VAL A 42 -4.56 -3.63 1.74
C VAL A 42 -4.21 -3.04 3.10
N GLY A 43 -5.20 -3.02 4.00
CA GLY A 43 -5.05 -2.60 5.39
C GLY A 43 -4.55 -3.72 6.30
N SER A 44 -4.00 -3.36 7.45
CA SER A 44 -3.50 -4.32 8.45
C SER A 44 -4.59 -5.17 9.11
N SER A 45 -5.86 -4.74 9.04
CA SER A 45 -7.03 -5.50 9.46
C SER A 45 -7.45 -6.58 8.45
N GLY A 46 -6.86 -6.60 7.25
CA GLY A 46 -7.24 -7.48 6.14
C GLY A 46 -8.33 -6.92 5.24
N ARG A 47 -8.84 -5.70 5.50
CA ARG A 47 -9.70 -4.97 4.55
C ARG A 47 -8.87 -4.56 3.34
N GLU A 48 -9.42 -4.78 2.16
CA GLU A 48 -8.82 -4.36 0.90
C GLU A 48 -9.84 -3.57 0.08
N TYR A 49 -9.33 -2.67 -0.75
CA TYR A 49 -10.10 -1.97 -1.76
C TYR A 49 -9.24 -1.77 -3.00
N GLY A 50 -9.85 -1.82 -4.18
CA GLY A 50 -9.19 -1.36 -5.38
C GLY A 50 -10.13 -0.69 -6.37
N ALA A 51 -9.58 0.30 -7.06
CA ALA A 51 -10.14 0.91 -8.25
C ALA A 51 -9.38 0.35 -9.46
N PHE A 52 -10.11 -0.24 -10.40
CA PHE A 52 -9.53 -0.93 -11.55
C PHE A 52 -10.21 -0.45 -12.83
N THR A 53 -9.40 -0.14 -13.83
CA THR A 53 -9.90 0.10 -15.20
C THR A 53 -9.59 -1.06 -16.13
N TYR A 54 -9.01 -2.15 -15.63
CA TYR A 54 -8.86 -3.42 -16.35
C TYR A 54 -10.21 -4.08 -16.63
N ASP A 55 -10.21 -4.99 -17.60
CA ASP A 55 -11.32 -5.94 -17.74
C ASP A 55 -11.42 -6.82 -16.48
N MET A 56 -12.64 -7.05 -16.01
CA MET A 56 -12.90 -7.89 -14.84
C MET A 56 -12.53 -9.36 -15.08
N GLU A 57 -12.58 -9.85 -16.33
CA GLU A 57 -12.08 -11.18 -16.68
C GLU A 57 -10.58 -11.30 -16.37
N TRP A 58 -9.79 -10.27 -16.70
CA TRP A 58 -8.37 -10.24 -16.37
C TRP A 58 -8.13 -10.16 -14.86
N VAL A 59 -8.90 -9.35 -14.13
CA VAL A 59 -8.80 -9.26 -12.67
C VAL A 59 -9.06 -10.62 -12.02
N GLN A 60 -10.07 -11.35 -12.50
CA GLN A 60 -10.40 -12.68 -12.01
C GLN A 60 -9.28 -13.69 -12.35
N ARG A 61 -8.81 -13.69 -13.59
CA ARG A 61 -7.69 -14.52 -14.06
C ARG A 61 -6.44 -14.32 -13.20
N TYR A 62 -6.11 -13.06 -12.89
CA TYR A 62 -4.95 -12.71 -12.06
C TYR A 62 -5.03 -13.32 -10.65
N LYS A 63 -6.24 -13.32 -10.06
CA LYS A 63 -6.48 -13.92 -8.74
C LYS A 63 -6.41 -15.44 -8.79
N GLU A 64 -7.04 -16.08 -9.77
CA GLU A 64 -7.09 -17.54 -9.91
C GLU A 64 -5.72 -18.17 -10.10
N GLU A 65 -4.85 -17.53 -10.88
CA GLU A 65 -3.48 -18.01 -11.14
C GLU A 65 -2.47 -17.57 -10.08
N GLU A 66 -2.92 -16.90 -9.01
CA GLU A 66 -2.08 -16.34 -7.95
C GLU A 66 -0.91 -15.49 -8.47
N TYR A 67 -1.13 -14.69 -9.53
CA TYR A 67 -0.05 -13.95 -10.18
C TYR A 67 0.68 -12.97 -9.26
N VAL A 68 0.03 -12.52 -8.18
CA VAL A 68 0.64 -11.73 -7.10
C VAL A 68 1.98 -12.31 -6.59
N ARG A 69 2.18 -13.63 -6.67
CA ARG A 69 3.38 -14.33 -6.18
C ARG A 69 4.56 -14.25 -7.14
N ILE A 70 4.28 -14.09 -8.43
CA ILE A 70 5.30 -14.12 -9.51
C ILE A 70 5.44 -12.77 -10.22
N ASP A 71 4.52 -11.84 -9.97
CA ASP A 71 4.51 -10.50 -10.55
C ASP A 71 5.70 -9.67 -10.03
N PRO A 72 6.67 -9.33 -10.91
CA PRO A 72 7.81 -8.49 -10.54
C PRO A 72 7.40 -7.13 -9.99
N VAL A 73 6.26 -6.57 -10.45
CA VAL A 73 5.74 -5.28 -9.98
C VAL A 73 5.42 -5.35 -8.50
N ILE A 74 4.75 -6.43 -8.06
CA ILE A 74 4.40 -6.64 -6.64
C ILE A 74 5.65 -6.89 -5.81
N THR A 75 6.50 -7.83 -6.24
CA THR A 75 7.68 -8.22 -5.47
C THR A 75 8.68 -7.08 -5.27
N GLU A 76 8.87 -6.22 -6.26
CA GLU A 76 9.73 -5.03 -6.15
C GLU A 76 9.04 -3.89 -5.39
N SER A 77 7.73 -3.71 -5.54
CA SER A 77 6.95 -2.74 -4.75
C SER A 77 7.00 -3.03 -3.25
N LEU A 78 7.12 -4.30 -2.86
CA LEU A 78 7.29 -4.68 -1.47
C LEU A 78 8.65 -4.23 -0.89
N ARG A 79 9.67 -4.09 -1.74
CA ARG A 79 11.07 -3.80 -1.34
C ARG A 79 11.47 -2.35 -1.56
N ARG A 80 10.69 -1.58 -2.33
CA ARG A 80 10.98 -0.20 -2.73
C ARG A 80 9.85 0.75 -2.33
N PHE A 81 10.16 2.04 -2.28
CA PHE A 81 9.21 3.11 -1.96
C PHE A 81 9.20 4.25 -2.99
N HIS A 82 9.92 4.09 -4.10
CA HIS A 82 9.96 5.04 -5.21
C HIS A 82 9.14 4.50 -6.40
N PRO A 83 8.67 5.36 -7.32
CA PRO A 83 8.05 4.92 -8.56
C PRO A 83 8.91 3.93 -9.35
N LEU A 84 8.27 2.93 -9.92
CA LEU A 84 8.89 1.82 -10.64
C LEU A 84 8.41 1.83 -12.09
N ASN A 85 9.32 2.01 -13.05
CA ASN A 85 9.01 1.72 -14.45
C ASN A 85 9.12 0.21 -14.67
N TRP A 86 8.07 -0.43 -15.19
CA TRP A 86 7.97 -1.88 -15.35
C TRP A 86 9.14 -2.46 -16.16
N LYS A 87 9.67 -1.71 -17.12
CA LYS A 87 10.84 -2.14 -17.92
C LYS A 87 12.13 -2.33 -17.15
N SER A 88 12.27 -1.63 -16.02
CA SER A 88 13.45 -1.74 -15.17
C SER A 88 13.40 -2.94 -14.21
N LEU A 89 12.31 -3.71 -14.23
CA LEU A 89 12.11 -4.86 -13.37
C LEU A 89 12.75 -6.12 -13.97
N ASP A 90 13.02 -7.10 -13.11
CA ASP A 90 13.54 -8.39 -13.55
C ASP A 90 12.41 -9.29 -14.05
N TRP A 91 12.29 -9.39 -15.37
CA TRP A 91 11.38 -10.30 -16.06
C TRP A 91 12.09 -11.57 -16.55
N SER A 92 13.27 -11.94 -16.04
CA SER A 92 14.06 -13.05 -16.60
C SER A 92 13.44 -14.43 -16.35
N SER A 93 12.70 -14.58 -15.25
CA SER A 93 12.11 -15.86 -14.87
C SER A 93 11.10 -16.34 -15.91
N LYS A 94 10.97 -17.67 -16.09
CA LYS A 94 10.01 -18.24 -17.06
C LYS A 94 8.58 -17.82 -16.71
N ALA A 95 8.20 -17.93 -15.44
CA ALA A 95 6.88 -17.59 -14.93
C ALA A 95 6.55 -16.09 -15.18
N ALA A 96 7.48 -15.18 -14.86
CA ALA A 96 7.27 -13.75 -15.10
C ALA A 96 7.09 -13.42 -16.59
N ARG A 97 7.84 -14.09 -17.49
CA ARG A 97 7.68 -13.88 -18.95
C ARG A 97 6.39 -14.42 -19.51
N GLU A 98 5.89 -15.52 -18.96
CA GLU A 98 4.60 -16.10 -19.37
C GLU A 98 3.45 -15.22 -18.89
N PHE A 99 3.48 -14.82 -17.61
CA PHE A 99 2.56 -13.84 -17.05
C PHE A 99 2.54 -12.52 -17.85
N TYR A 100 3.71 -11.93 -18.12
CA TYR A 100 3.79 -10.68 -18.89
C TYR A 100 3.17 -10.82 -20.30
N ARG A 101 3.45 -11.93 -21.00
CA ARG A 101 2.88 -12.20 -22.33
C ARG A 101 1.36 -12.33 -22.27
N GLU A 102 0.83 -13.02 -21.25
CA GLU A 102 -0.60 -13.15 -21.05
C GLU A 102 -1.24 -11.79 -20.74
N ALA A 103 -0.67 -11.03 -19.81
CA ALA A 103 -1.12 -9.68 -19.45
C ALA A 103 -1.22 -8.76 -20.68
N VAL A 104 -0.17 -8.73 -21.51
CA VAL A 104 -0.17 -7.94 -22.76
C VAL A 104 -1.26 -8.43 -23.71
N SER A 105 -1.47 -9.75 -23.84
CA SER A 105 -2.51 -10.31 -24.71
C SER A 105 -3.94 -10.00 -24.24
N GLN A 106 -4.13 -9.78 -22.94
CA GLN A 106 -5.39 -9.39 -22.30
C GLN A 106 -5.58 -7.87 -22.27
N GLY A 107 -4.69 -7.12 -22.93
CA GLY A 107 -4.81 -5.68 -23.04
C GLY A 107 -4.39 -4.93 -21.78
N VAL A 108 -3.54 -5.48 -20.91
CA VAL A 108 -2.96 -4.71 -19.79
C VAL A 108 -2.04 -3.59 -20.28
N GLY A 109 -1.42 -3.77 -21.45
CA GLY A 109 -0.43 -2.84 -21.99
C GLY A 109 1.00 -3.34 -21.79
N GLN A 110 1.90 -2.87 -22.65
CA GLN A 110 3.30 -3.30 -22.67
C GLN A 110 4.20 -2.40 -21.79
N GLN A 111 3.75 -1.18 -21.51
CA GLN A 111 4.41 -0.22 -20.63
C GLN A 111 3.63 -0.10 -19.32
N GLY A 112 4.34 0.23 -18.25
CA GLY A 112 3.68 0.63 -17.01
C GLY A 112 4.61 1.32 -16.02
N MET A 113 4.01 2.08 -15.13
CA MET A 113 4.66 2.67 -13.96
C MET A 113 3.81 2.38 -12.74
N SER A 114 4.45 1.97 -11.65
CA SER A 114 3.78 1.74 -10.38
C SER A 114 4.40 2.55 -9.25
N VAL A 115 3.58 3.13 -8.40
CA VAL A 115 3.97 3.88 -7.21
C VAL A 115 3.51 3.10 -5.97
N PRO A 116 4.44 2.46 -5.23
CA PRO A 116 4.11 1.87 -3.95
C PRO A 116 3.92 2.96 -2.88
N ILE A 117 2.86 2.84 -2.08
CA ILE A 117 2.51 3.81 -1.04
C ILE A 117 2.37 3.06 0.29
N ARG A 118 2.94 3.64 1.35
CA ARG A 118 2.82 3.13 2.73
C ARG A 118 1.92 4.08 3.51
N GLY A 119 0.79 3.58 3.95
CA GLY A 119 -0.19 4.34 4.71
C GLY A 119 -0.06 4.15 6.22
N VAL A 120 -0.94 4.83 6.95
CA VAL A 120 -1.05 4.71 8.41
C VAL A 120 -1.48 3.28 8.78
N GLY A 121 -1.06 2.80 9.95
CA GLY A 121 -1.45 1.47 10.43
C GLY A 121 -0.85 0.31 9.62
N GLY A 122 0.20 0.56 8.83
CA GLY A 122 0.86 -0.47 8.03
C GLY A 122 0.16 -0.78 6.70
N GLN A 123 -0.75 0.08 6.26
CA GLN A 123 -1.38 -0.01 4.94
C GLN A 123 -0.31 -0.08 3.84
N LEU A 124 -0.53 -0.96 2.87
CA LEU A 124 0.24 -1.01 1.64
C LEU A 124 -0.71 -0.77 0.48
N ALA A 125 -0.48 0.31 -0.25
CA ALA A 125 -1.17 0.59 -1.50
C ALA A 125 -0.21 0.55 -2.68
N LEU A 126 -0.77 0.27 -3.86
CA LEU A 126 -0.08 0.32 -5.13
C LEU A 126 -0.97 1.06 -6.12
N PHE A 127 -0.45 2.16 -6.65
CA PHE A 127 -1.02 2.85 -7.79
C PHE A 127 -0.24 2.46 -9.04
N SER A 128 -0.90 2.07 -10.12
CA SER A 128 -0.24 1.70 -11.37
C SER A 128 -0.95 2.34 -12.55
N VAL A 129 -0.15 2.76 -13.53
CA VAL A 129 -0.63 3.20 -14.84
C VAL A 129 0.02 2.36 -15.93
N THR A 130 -0.70 2.10 -17.00
CA THR A 130 -0.23 1.28 -18.11
C THR A 130 -0.49 1.95 -19.46
N SER A 131 0.29 1.59 -20.46
CA SER A 131 0.14 2.10 -21.82
C SER A 131 0.59 1.09 -22.87
N GLY A 132 -0.02 1.19 -24.05
CA GLY A 132 0.33 0.42 -25.24
C GLY A 132 1.36 1.10 -26.15
N VAL A 133 1.82 2.31 -25.81
CA VAL A 133 2.75 3.07 -26.65
C VAL A 133 4.15 2.43 -26.69
N ASN A 134 4.93 2.82 -27.69
CA ASN A 134 6.32 2.37 -27.81
C ASN A 134 7.24 3.03 -26.76
N ASP A 135 8.49 2.57 -26.75
CA ASP A 135 9.49 2.89 -25.74
C ASP A 135 9.77 4.39 -25.64
N ASP A 136 10.07 5.03 -26.77
CA ASP A 136 10.42 6.45 -26.82
C ASP A 136 9.25 7.33 -26.33
N LYS A 137 8.02 7.05 -26.79
CA LYS A 137 6.83 7.79 -26.34
C LYS A 137 6.55 7.60 -24.85
N TRP A 138 6.81 6.41 -24.32
CA TRP A 138 6.63 6.14 -22.90
C TRP A 138 7.64 6.91 -22.04
N GLU A 139 8.89 6.97 -22.47
CA GLU A 139 9.92 7.74 -21.77
C GLU A 139 9.63 9.24 -21.79
N ASP A 140 9.18 9.79 -22.92
CA ASP A 140 8.76 11.18 -23.02
C ASP A 140 7.54 11.47 -22.12
N PHE A 141 6.54 10.59 -22.15
CA PHE A 141 5.37 10.68 -21.28
C PHE A 141 5.75 10.71 -19.80
N LEU A 142 6.62 9.79 -19.35
CA LEU A 142 7.06 9.76 -17.95
C LEU A 142 7.88 10.99 -17.58
N ARG A 143 8.69 11.53 -18.50
CA ARG A 143 9.45 12.77 -18.27
C ARG A 143 8.53 13.96 -18.04
N GLU A 144 7.41 14.01 -18.75
CA GLU A 144 6.43 15.08 -18.65
C GLU A 144 5.51 14.92 -17.42
N HIS A 145 5.02 13.70 -17.15
CA HIS A 145 3.87 13.49 -16.25
C HIS A 145 4.17 12.67 -14.99
N SER A 146 5.39 12.16 -14.77
CA SER A 146 5.69 11.35 -13.58
C SER A 146 5.40 12.07 -12.26
N GLY A 147 5.64 13.38 -12.19
CA GLY A 147 5.31 14.21 -11.02
C GLY A 147 3.80 14.29 -10.75
N ASP A 148 3.00 14.49 -11.80
CA ASP A 148 1.55 14.55 -11.70
C ASP A 148 0.96 13.19 -11.29
N LEU A 149 1.48 12.09 -11.84
CA LEU A 149 1.06 10.73 -11.48
C LEU A 149 1.44 10.36 -10.04
N LEU A 150 2.58 10.84 -9.54
CA LEU A 150 2.97 10.68 -8.14
C LEU A 150 2.05 11.47 -7.20
N LEU A 151 1.63 12.67 -7.59
CA LEU A 151 0.64 13.44 -6.81
C LEU A 151 -0.72 12.74 -6.84
N ALA A 152 -1.17 12.29 -8.01
CA ALA A 152 -2.41 11.54 -8.19
C ALA A 152 -2.45 10.31 -7.27
N SER A 153 -1.36 9.54 -7.24
CA SER A 153 -1.26 8.34 -6.42
C SER A 153 -1.42 8.66 -4.92
N ASN A 154 -0.80 9.73 -4.44
CA ASN A 154 -0.86 10.14 -3.03
C ASN A 154 -2.24 10.70 -2.67
N TYR A 155 -2.84 11.55 -3.51
CA TYR A 155 -4.20 12.05 -3.27
C TYR A 155 -5.24 10.93 -3.30
N MET A 156 -5.08 9.96 -4.19
CA MET A 156 -5.97 8.81 -4.25
C MET A 156 -5.84 7.94 -3.01
N HIS A 157 -4.61 7.70 -2.55
CA HIS A 157 -4.38 6.99 -1.30
C HIS A 157 -4.98 7.71 -0.10
N GLN A 158 -4.69 9.01 0.05
CA GLN A 158 -5.23 9.82 1.14
C GLN A 158 -6.76 9.73 1.17
N ARG A 159 -7.42 9.91 0.02
CA ARG A 159 -8.88 9.93 -0.01
C ARG A 159 -9.49 8.56 0.30
N VAL A 160 -8.92 7.49 -0.24
CA VAL A 160 -9.37 6.13 0.09
C VAL A 160 -9.18 5.84 1.57
N SER A 161 -8.03 6.20 2.15
CA SER A 161 -7.78 6.03 3.57
C SER A 161 -8.80 6.79 4.42
N GLU A 162 -9.11 8.06 4.09
CA GLU A 162 -10.15 8.84 4.79
C GLU A 162 -11.52 8.14 4.73
N ILE A 163 -11.94 7.65 3.56
CA ILE A 163 -13.24 6.97 3.38
C ILE A 163 -13.27 5.62 4.12
N MET A 164 -12.17 4.86 4.08
CA MET A 164 -12.08 3.56 4.76
C MET A 164 -11.97 3.70 6.29
N ASP A 165 -11.31 4.75 6.78
CA ASP A 165 -11.15 5.03 8.20
C ASP A 165 -12.43 5.63 8.81
N ASP A 166 -13.21 6.43 8.07
CA ASP A 166 -14.51 6.96 8.55
C ASP A 166 -15.56 5.86 8.83
N ASP A 167 -15.41 4.69 8.20
CA ASP A 167 -16.26 3.50 8.38
C ASP A 167 -15.80 2.62 9.56
N GLU A 168 -14.63 2.88 10.14
CA GLU A 168 -14.16 2.20 11.34
C GLU A 168 -13.95 3.16 12.52
N SER A 169 -14.54 2.77 13.64
CA SER A 169 -14.10 3.15 14.97
C SER A 169 -12.69 2.63 15.26
N VAL A 170 -11.68 2.94 14.44
CA VAL A 170 -10.28 2.90 14.85
C VAL A 170 -10.12 4.04 15.85
N GLN A 171 -10.61 3.82 17.07
CA GLN A 171 -9.97 4.41 18.23
C GLN A 171 -8.51 3.96 18.12
N GLY A 172 -7.66 4.81 17.55
CA GLY A 172 -6.24 4.55 17.40
C GLY A 172 -5.77 4.01 18.73
N VAL A 173 -5.36 2.73 18.75
CA VAL A 173 -5.02 2.05 20.00
C VAL A 173 -3.83 2.80 20.60
N MET A 174 -4.14 3.70 21.52
CA MET A 174 -3.17 4.58 22.13
C MET A 174 -2.48 3.82 23.25
N LEU A 175 -1.34 3.24 22.89
CA LEU A 175 -0.43 2.69 23.88
C LEU A 175 0.14 3.82 24.73
N SER A 176 0.13 3.61 26.06
CA SER A 176 0.80 4.54 26.96
C SER A 176 2.31 4.58 26.65
N PRO A 177 3.03 5.66 27.01
CA PRO A 177 4.48 5.71 26.83
C PRO A 177 5.19 4.47 27.40
N ARG A 178 4.76 3.99 28.58
CA ARG A 178 5.33 2.79 29.20
C ARG A 178 5.00 1.50 28.45
N GLU A 179 3.80 1.37 27.91
CA GLU A 179 3.42 0.24 27.06
C GLU A 179 4.25 0.20 25.77
N ARG A 180 4.53 1.36 25.17
CA ARG A 180 5.44 1.46 24.02
C ARG A 180 6.86 1.09 24.39
N ASP A 181 7.38 1.61 25.50
CA ASP A 181 8.74 1.30 25.97
C ASP A 181 8.96 -0.21 26.16
N VAL A 182 8.01 -0.90 26.82
CA VAL A 182 8.16 -2.35 27.06
C VAL A 182 8.10 -3.14 25.75
N LEU A 183 7.21 -2.78 24.82
CA LEU A 183 7.12 -3.49 23.54
C LEU A 183 8.32 -3.19 22.63
N SER A 184 8.84 -1.95 22.61
CA SER A 184 10.06 -1.59 21.87
C SER A 184 11.26 -2.40 22.35
N LEU A 185 11.47 -2.51 23.67
CA LEU A 185 12.59 -3.30 24.21
C LEU A 185 12.48 -4.80 23.86
N LEU A 186 11.27 -5.34 23.87
CA LEU A 186 11.02 -6.71 23.41
C LEU A 186 11.26 -6.85 21.90
N ALA A 187 10.88 -5.84 21.10
CA ALA A 187 11.15 -5.80 19.66
C ALA A 187 12.64 -5.78 19.35
N SER A 188 13.47 -5.10 20.16
CA SER A 188 14.93 -5.14 20.04
C SER A 188 15.57 -6.45 20.51
N GLY A 189 14.78 -7.46 20.91
CA GLY A 189 15.26 -8.78 21.33
C GLY A 189 15.73 -8.89 22.78
N ARG A 190 15.42 -7.91 23.65
CA ARG A 190 15.80 -7.95 25.07
C ARG A 190 14.97 -8.96 25.85
N SER A 191 15.59 -9.60 26.83
CA SER A 191 14.85 -10.42 27.78
C SER A 191 13.99 -9.55 28.70
N ARG A 192 12.97 -10.13 29.33
CA ARG A 192 12.10 -9.40 30.28
C ARG A 192 12.89 -8.82 31.45
N ALA A 193 13.87 -9.56 31.96
CA ALA A 193 14.74 -9.11 33.05
C ALA A 193 15.59 -7.90 32.64
N GLU A 194 16.28 -7.99 31.50
CA GLU A 194 17.09 -6.89 30.95
C GLU A 194 16.26 -5.64 30.66
N ALA A 195 15.07 -5.83 30.09
CA ALA A 195 14.17 -4.73 29.75
C ALA A 195 13.59 -4.05 31.01
N ALA A 196 13.23 -4.83 32.03
CA ALA A 196 12.76 -4.30 33.31
C ALA A 196 13.86 -3.51 34.04
N GLU A 197 15.08 -4.05 34.08
CA GLU A 197 16.25 -3.36 34.63
C GLU A 197 16.51 -2.03 33.92
N ARG A 198 16.49 -2.02 32.58
CA ARG A 198 16.69 -0.80 31.78
C ARG A 198 15.63 0.26 32.05
N LEU A 199 14.38 -0.15 32.27
CA LEU A 199 13.28 0.76 32.60
C LEU A 199 13.22 1.13 34.09
N LYS A 200 14.11 0.56 34.92
CA LYS A 200 14.15 0.74 36.38
C LYS A 200 12.82 0.37 37.05
N ILE A 201 12.22 -0.73 36.62
CA ILE A 201 10.98 -1.30 37.18
C ILE A 201 11.15 -2.77 37.53
N SER A 202 10.25 -3.33 38.33
CA SER A 202 10.24 -4.77 38.59
C SER A 202 9.80 -5.56 37.35
N GLU A 203 10.24 -6.82 37.22
CA GLU A 203 9.73 -7.73 36.17
C GLU A 203 8.22 -7.94 36.26
N HIS A 204 7.65 -7.87 37.47
CA HIS A 204 6.21 -7.93 37.67
C HIS A 204 5.51 -6.72 37.03
N THR A 205 6.00 -5.51 37.30
CA THR A 205 5.50 -4.27 36.70
C THR A 205 5.66 -4.27 35.18
N PHE A 206 6.80 -4.78 34.69
CA PHE A 206 7.04 -4.95 33.25
C PHE A 206 5.97 -5.85 32.61
N ARG A 207 5.67 -7.00 33.24
CA ARG A 207 4.62 -7.91 32.78
C ARG A 207 3.25 -7.24 32.72
N VAL A 208 2.89 -6.43 33.72
CA VAL A 208 1.63 -5.69 33.73
C VAL A 208 1.50 -4.76 32.52
N TYR A 209 2.56 -4.01 32.17
CA TYR A 209 2.54 -3.17 30.98
C TYR A 209 2.44 -3.98 29.68
N VAL A 210 3.13 -5.12 29.58
CA VAL A 210 3.02 -6.02 28.42
C VAL A 210 1.61 -6.58 28.27
N ASP A 211 0.98 -7.00 29.36
CA ASP A 211 -0.38 -7.54 29.35
C ASP A 211 -1.42 -6.47 28.99
N ALA A 212 -1.27 -5.25 29.52
CA ALA A 212 -2.10 -4.12 29.14
C ALA A 212 -1.98 -3.78 27.65
N ALA A 213 -0.75 -3.72 27.12
CA ALA A 213 -0.52 -3.48 25.71
C ALA A 213 -1.08 -4.61 24.84
N ARG A 214 -0.90 -5.88 25.25
CA ARG A 214 -1.46 -7.06 24.56
C ARG A 214 -2.98 -6.99 24.47
N HIS A 215 -3.65 -6.66 25.57
CA HIS A 215 -5.11 -6.54 25.61
C HIS A 215 -5.60 -5.41 24.70
N LYS A 216 -4.98 -4.23 24.80
CA LYS A 216 -5.30 -3.07 23.95
C LYS A 216 -5.16 -3.38 22.46
N LEU A 217 -4.15 -4.16 22.08
CA LEU A 217 -3.89 -4.55 20.68
C LEU A 217 -4.72 -5.75 20.21
N GLY A 218 -5.55 -6.35 21.07
CA GLY A 218 -6.26 -7.60 20.78
C GLY A 218 -5.31 -8.72 20.34
N ALA A 219 -4.14 -8.81 20.98
CA ALA A 219 -3.10 -9.76 20.61
C ALA A 219 -3.17 -11.04 21.44
N MET A 220 -2.95 -12.19 20.79
CA MET A 220 -3.05 -13.49 21.45
C MET A 220 -1.89 -13.75 22.43
N ASN A 221 -0.69 -13.26 22.10
CA ASN A 221 0.51 -13.44 22.91
C ASN A 221 1.44 -12.22 22.76
N THR A 222 2.53 -12.17 23.54
CA THR A 222 3.49 -11.05 23.52
C THR A 222 4.13 -10.84 22.15
N THR A 223 4.50 -11.92 21.45
CA THR A 223 5.10 -11.83 20.11
C THR A 223 4.12 -11.24 19.10
N HIS A 224 2.86 -11.67 19.15
CA HIS A 224 1.78 -11.10 18.34
C HIS A 224 1.53 -9.63 18.70
N ALA A 225 1.64 -9.24 19.98
CA ALA A 225 1.51 -7.84 20.40
C ALA A 225 2.64 -6.97 19.83
N VAL A 226 3.88 -7.44 19.91
CA VAL A 226 5.05 -6.78 19.30
C VAL A 226 4.87 -6.66 17.79
N ALA A 227 4.47 -7.74 17.11
CA ALA A 227 4.25 -7.74 15.66
C ALA A 227 3.15 -6.74 15.25
N LYS A 228 2.00 -6.72 15.95
CA LYS A 228 0.94 -5.75 15.71
C LYS A 228 1.39 -4.31 15.98
N ALA A 229 2.14 -4.07 17.05
CA ALA A 229 2.63 -2.74 17.39
C ALA A 229 3.62 -2.21 16.34
N LEU A 230 4.51 -3.06 15.82
CA LEU A 230 5.41 -2.71 14.72
C LEU A 230 4.65 -2.47 13.41
N ALA A 231 3.74 -3.38 13.04
CA ALA A 231 2.95 -3.27 11.81
C ALA A 231 2.12 -1.98 11.78
N ASN A 232 1.58 -1.55 12.93
CA ASN A 232 0.79 -0.32 13.02
C ASN A 232 1.63 0.94 13.27
N GLY A 233 2.97 0.85 13.30
CA GLY A 233 3.85 2.00 13.56
C GLY A 233 3.74 2.58 14.98
N LEU A 234 3.21 1.82 15.94
CA LEU A 234 3.06 2.25 17.34
C LEU A 234 4.39 2.22 18.11
N ILE A 235 5.34 1.42 17.63
CA ILE A 235 6.70 1.28 18.17
C ILE A 235 7.71 1.16 17.03
N VAL A 236 8.96 1.51 17.33
CA VAL A 236 10.14 1.25 16.49
C VAL A 236 11.12 0.40 17.33
N PRO A 237 11.78 -0.63 16.74
CA PRO A 237 12.74 -1.47 17.44
C PRO A 237 13.99 -0.72 17.94
#